data_AF-A0AAD5MJP5-F1
#
_entry.id   AF-A0AAD5MJP5-F1
#
_cell.length_a   1.000
_cell.length_b   1.000
_cell.length_c   1.000
_cell.angle_alpha   90.00
_cell.angle_beta   90.00
_cell.angle_gamma   90.00
#
_symmetry.space_group_name_H-M   'P 1'
#
loop_
_entity.id
_entity.type
_entity.pdbx_description
1 polymer ?
#
loop_
_entity_poly.entity_id
_entity_poly.type
_entity_poly.pdbx_seq_one_letter_code
_entity_poly.pdbx_strand_id
1 'polypeptide(L)'
;MIPRAFVPDSKVMYDRSLELLSLPNFSQQNHARLSTLSSARTVPVTHPLKQRKSTEANHEKVRNFPVRMLVILVKVSKLLEIKKKLVKTLTELNNEAERESILTDVYTSVFQERYARTVVDLETVNRQVNIYLSGIQDYNTQLLPQLSEVSISARPEALRRMCTSHANQIVKHCNQNLNVTNTQALRLITALTSLLLQIRSLGRKKMTLTDLTALTDFVDEIHQMISPKNYNCFQDHVEVHMRQVLDVMLKSGAIVT
;
A
#
# COMPACT_ATOMS: atom_id res chain seq x y z
N MET A 1 -23.59 41.88 -20.78
CA MET A 1 -23.47 42.38 -19.39
C MET A 1 -24.45 41.60 -18.54
N ILE A 2 -23.95 40.76 -17.64
CA ILE A 2 -24.71 40.00 -16.64
C ILE A 2 -24.12 40.41 -15.28
N PRO A 3 -24.92 40.72 -14.24
CA PRO A 3 -24.40 41.23 -12.98
C PRO A 3 -23.55 40.16 -12.28
N ARG A 4 -22.37 40.52 -11.79
CA ARG A 4 -21.63 39.68 -10.85
C ARG A 4 -22.47 39.57 -9.58
N ALA A 5 -22.99 38.38 -9.30
CA ALA A 5 -23.58 38.09 -8.00
C ALA A 5 -22.47 38.30 -6.95
N PHE A 6 -22.65 39.33 -6.12
CA PHE A 6 -21.84 39.56 -4.94
C PHE A 6 -22.15 38.42 -3.96
N VAL A 7 -21.22 37.47 -3.82
CA VAL A 7 -21.28 36.43 -2.79
C VAL A 7 -20.62 37.03 -1.56
N PRO A 8 -21.37 37.31 -0.47
CA PRO A 8 -20.77 37.82 0.77
C PRO A 8 -19.83 36.76 1.35
N ASP A 9 -18.69 37.18 1.91
CA ASP A 9 -17.65 36.28 2.46
C ASP A 9 -18.18 35.30 3.51
N SER A 10 -19.32 35.61 4.14
CA SER A 10 -20.03 34.70 5.05
C SER A 10 -20.60 33.44 4.39
N LYS A 11 -20.60 33.35 3.04
CA LYS A 11 -20.99 32.15 2.28
C LYS A 11 -19.81 31.32 1.77
N VAL A 12 -18.57 31.76 1.95
CA VAL A 12 -17.37 30.97 1.59
C VAL A 12 -17.00 29.97 2.69
N MET A 13 -17.56 30.14 3.90
CA MET A 13 -17.49 29.16 4.98
C MET A 13 -18.65 28.16 4.89
N TYR A 14 -18.77 27.45 3.77
CA TYR A 14 -19.54 26.21 3.76
C TYR A 14 -18.73 25.14 4.50
N ASP A 15 -18.98 25.04 5.81
CA ASP A 15 -18.58 23.90 6.65
C ASP A 15 -19.45 22.68 6.31
N ARG A 16 -19.31 22.20 5.07
CA ARG A 16 -19.83 20.91 4.65
C ARG A 16 -18.64 20.15 4.11
N SER A 17 -18.22 19.13 4.85
CA SER A 17 -17.17 18.20 4.46
C SER A 17 -17.35 17.84 2.98
N LEU A 18 -16.31 18.04 2.16
CA LEU A 18 -16.33 17.52 0.80
C LEU A 18 -16.63 16.02 0.89
N GLU A 19 -17.80 15.59 0.43
CA GLU A 19 -18.11 14.17 0.26
C GLU A 19 -17.22 13.64 -0.87
N LEU A 20 -16.01 13.25 -0.50
CA LEU A 20 -15.13 12.48 -1.35
C LEU A 20 -15.81 11.14 -1.60
N LEU A 21 -16.04 10.83 -2.88
CA LEU A 21 -16.51 9.52 -3.31
C LEU A 21 -15.61 8.44 -2.68
N SER A 22 -16.19 7.56 -1.87
CA SER A 22 -15.46 6.49 -1.22
C SER A 22 -14.81 5.58 -2.27
N LEU A 23 -13.51 5.30 -2.10
CA LEU A 23 -12.69 4.35 -2.88
C LEU A 23 -13.40 3.08 -3.39
N PRO A 24 -14.31 2.40 -2.65
CA PRO A 24 -15.06 1.27 -3.19
C PRO A 24 -15.90 1.58 -4.45
N ASN A 25 -16.43 2.80 -4.59
CA ASN A 25 -17.25 3.18 -5.74
C ASN A 25 -16.44 3.30 -7.04
N PHE A 26 -15.14 3.63 -6.93
CA PHE A 26 -14.26 3.77 -8.09
C PHE A 26 -13.81 2.41 -8.66
N SER A 27 -13.73 1.38 -7.80
CA SER A 27 -13.37 0.02 -8.22
C SER A 27 -14.54 -0.65 -8.96
N GLN A 28 -15.77 -0.47 -8.47
CA GLN A 28 -16.95 -1.13 -9.03
C GLN A 28 -17.31 -0.66 -10.45
N GLN A 29 -17.02 0.61 -10.79
CA GLN A 29 -17.34 1.17 -12.10
C GLN A 29 -16.41 0.66 -13.24
N ASN A 30 -15.22 0.14 -12.90
CA ASN A 30 -14.29 -0.43 -13.87
C ASN A 30 -14.58 -1.91 -14.21
N HIS A 31 -15.32 -2.63 -13.35
CA HIS A 31 -15.67 -4.03 -13.62
C HIS A 31 -16.85 -4.21 -14.59
N ALA A 32 -17.65 -3.16 -14.83
CA ALA A 32 -18.86 -3.25 -15.63
C ALA A 32 -18.65 -3.15 -17.16
N ARG A 33 -17.40 -3.06 -17.66
CA ARG A 33 -17.11 -2.82 -19.09
C ARG A 33 -16.41 -3.96 -19.86
N LEU A 34 -16.35 -5.17 -19.31
CA LEU A 34 -15.88 -6.34 -20.07
C LEU A 34 -17.00 -7.37 -20.25
N SER A 35 -17.79 -7.10 -21.28
CA SER A 35 -18.52 -7.99 -22.20
C SER A 35 -18.31 -9.51 -22.01
N THR A 36 -19.36 -10.32 -21.78
CA THR A 36 -20.30 -10.84 -22.80
C THR A 36 -19.64 -11.32 -24.10
N LEU A 37 -19.49 -12.64 -24.28
CA LEU A 37 -19.77 -13.34 -25.54
C LEU A 37 -19.61 -14.87 -25.44
N SER A 38 -20.68 -15.53 -25.89
CA SER A 38 -20.76 -16.81 -26.60
C SER A 38 -20.69 -18.15 -25.85
N SER A 39 -21.83 -18.83 -25.96
CA SER A 39 -22.13 -20.23 -25.66
C SER A 39 -21.92 -21.08 -26.91
N ALA A 40 -21.21 -22.20 -26.81
CA ALA A 40 -21.33 -23.34 -27.71
C ALA A 40 -20.97 -24.64 -26.98
N ARG A 41 -21.60 -25.74 -27.40
CA ARG A 41 -21.98 -26.93 -26.65
C ARG A 41 -21.14 -28.16 -27.04
N THR A 42 -20.93 -29.10 -26.08
CA THR A 42 -20.72 -30.58 -26.21
C THR A 42 -19.44 -31.08 -26.93
N VAL A 43 -18.67 -32.12 -26.54
CA VAL A 43 -18.88 -33.48 -25.95
C VAL A 43 -17.55 -33.94 -25.27
N PRO A 44 -17.52 -34.85 -24.28
CA PRO A 44 -16.29 -35.28 -23.59
C PRO A 44 -15.63 -36.51 -24.27
N VAL A 45 -14.29 -36.51 -24.40
CA VAL A 45 -13.50 -37.68 -24.79
C VAL A 45 -12.24 -37.81 -23.93
N THR A 46 -12.00 -39.04 -23.51
CA THR A 46 -11.12 -39.55 -22.47
C THR A 46 -9.70 -39.87 -22.99
N HIS A 47 -8.69 -39.69 -22.12
CA HIS A 47 -7.28 -40.17 -22.15
C HIS A 47 -6.25 -39.41 -23.01
N PRO A 48 -4.93 -39.57 -22.74
CA PRO A 48 -4.25 -39.38 -21.46
C PRO A 48 -3.07 -38.36 -21.57
N LEU A 49 -2.59 -37.97 -20.39
CA LEU A 49 -1.42 -37.15 -20.09
C LEU A 49 -0.26 -37.25 -21.11
N LYS A 50 -0.10 -36.23 -21.96
CA LYS A 50 1.18 -35.90 -22.60
C LYS A 50 1.62 -34.55 -22.09
N GLN A 51 2.72 -34.56 -21.32
CA GLN A 51 3.49 -33.37 -20.97
C GLN A 51 3.82 -32.59 -22.24
N ARG A 52 3.01 -31.58 -22.56
CA ARG A 52 3.40 -30.52 -23.47
C ARG A 52 4.18 -29.50 -22.66
N LYS A 53 5.50 -29.54 -22.81
CA LYS A 53 6.39 -28.39 -22.63
C LYS A 53 5.75 -27.19 -23.33
N SER A 54 5.13 -26.30 -22.58
CA SER A 54 4.63 -25.03 -23.11
C SER A 54 5.54 -23.92 -22.60
N THR A 55 6.41 -23.47 -23.50
CA THR A 55 6.97 -22.12 -23.57
C THR A 55 7.65 -21.63 -22.29
N GLU A 56 8.88 -22.09 -22.07
CA GLU A 56 9.88 -21.24 -21.44
C GLU A 56 10.02 -20.00 -22.35
N ALA A 57 9.33 -18.92 -22.00
CA ALA A 57 9.81 -17.60 -22.35
C ALA A 57 11.21 -17.54 -21.76
N ASN A 58 12.23 -17.67 -22.62
CA ASN A 58 13.63 -17.45 -22.30
C ASN A 58 13.75 -16.03 -21.74
N HIS A 59 13.46 -15.87 -20.46
CA HIS A 59 13.88 -14.71 -19.71
C HIS A 59 15.39 -14.86 -19.65
N GLU A 60 16.08 -14.12 -20.51
CA GLU A 60 17.52 -13.91 -20.40
C GLU A 60 17.80 -13.58 -18.92
N LYS A 61 18.59 -14.43 -18.26
CA LYS A 61 18.87 -14.35 -16.82
C LYS A 61 20.34 -14.02 -16.66
N VAL A 62 20.65 -13.01 -15.86
CA VAL A 62 22.00 -12.71 -15.41
C VAL A 62 22.08 -13.09 -13.95
N ARG A 63 22.94 -14.06 -13.60
CA ARG A 63 23.21 -14.50 -12.22
C ARG A 63 21.91 -14.69 -11.40
N ASN A 64 20.96 -15.44 -11.98
CA ASN A 64 19.63 -15.77 -11.42
C ASN A 64 18.56 -14.66 -11.45
N PHE A 65 18.86 -13.46 -11.95
CA PHE A 65 17.89 -12.38 -12.09
C PHE A 65 17.41 -12.22 -13.54
N PRO A 66 16.10 -12.09 -13.80
CA PRO A 66 15.61 -11.79 -15.14
C PRO A 66 16.10 -10.41 -15.61
N VAL A 67 16.76 -10.37 -16.77
CA VAL A 67 17.31 -9.14 -17.37
C VAL A 67 16.26 -8.04 -17.47
N ARG A 68 15.01 -8.41 -17.81
CA ARG A 68 13.90 -7.47 -17.93
C ARG A 68 13.57 -6.76 -16.60
N MET A 69 13.74 -7.43 -15.46
CA MET A 69 13.60 -6.83 -14.13
C MET A 69 14.74 -5.85 -13.85
N LEU A 70 15.99 -6.24 -14.18
CA LEU A 70 17.15 -5.36 -14.01
C LEU A 70 17.00 -4.08 -14.83
N VAL A 71 16.55 -4.18 -16.08
CA VAL A 71 16.27 -3.03 -16.94
C VAL A 71 15.20 -2.12 -16.31
N ILE A 72 14.12 -2.69 -15.77
CA ILE A 72 13.07 -1.90 -15.10
C ILE A 72 13.64 -1.18 -13.87
N LEU A 73 14.44 -1.85 -13.03
CA LEU A 73 15.06 -1.24 -11.85
C LEU A 73 15.97 -0.06 -12.22
N VAL A 74 16.80 -0.21 -13.27
CA VAL A 74 17.66 0.87 -13.78
C VAL A 74 16.82 2.04 -14.29
N LYS A 75 15.74 1.76 -15.03
CA LYS A 75 14.84 2.80 -15.55
C LYS A 75 14.13 3.56 -14.43
N VAL A 76 13.63 2.87 -13.41
CA VAL A 76 13.03 3.51 -12.22
C VAL A 76 14.05 4.39 -11.52
N SER A 77 15.26 3.89 -11.26
CA SER A 77 16.32 4.68 -10.65
C SER A 77 16.60 5.97 -11.43
N LYS A 78 16.72 5.87 -12.76
CA LYS A 78 16.94 7.04 -13.62
C LYS A 78 15.76 8.02 -13.59
N LEU A 79 14.52 7.53 -13.62
CA LEU A 79 13.33 8.37 -13.55
C LEU A 79 13.19 9.08 -12.20
N LEU A 80 13.55 8.42 -11.09
CA LEU A 80 13.56 9.04 -9.78
C LEU A 80 14.57 10.19 -9.71
N GLU A 81 15.75 10.03 -10.32
CA GLU A 81 16.73 11.13 -10.42
C GLU A 81 16.21 12.31 -11.27
N ILE A 82 15.50 12.04 -12.37
CA ILE A 82 14.86 13.08 -13.17
C ILE A 82 13.75 13.77 -12.36
N LYS A 83 12.90 12.99 -11.68
CA LYS A 83 11.82 13.51 -10.82
C LYS A 83 12.38 14.42 -9.73
N LYS A 84 13.48 14.04 -9.07
CA LYS A 84 14.15 14.88 -8.06
C LYS A 84 14.56 16.25 -8.63
N LYS A 85 15.12 16.28 -9.85
CA LYS A 85 15.50 17.53 -10.52
C LYS A 85 14.28 18.39 -10.83
N LEU A 86 13.22 17.81 -11.39
CA LEU A 86 11.97 18.53 -11.69
C LEU A 86 11.30 19.09 -10.44
N VAL A 87 11.28 18.31 -9.34
CA VAL A 87 10.76 18.78 -8.04
C VAL A 87 11.58 19.97 -7.54
N LYS A 88 12.91 19.90 -7.62
CA LYS A 88 13.78 21.02 -7.24
C LYS A 88 13.49 22.26 -8.07
N THR A 89 13.39 22.13 -9.39
CA THR A 89 13.05 23.24 -10.29
C THR A 89 11.67 23.81 -9.97
N LEU A 90 10.67 22.98 -9.68
CA LEU A 90 9.33 23.45 -9.29
C LEU A 90 9.38 24.21 -7.95
N THR A 91 10.19 23.76 -6.99
CA THR A 91 10.43 24.50 -5.74
C THR A 91 11.07 25.86 -6.00
N GLU A 92 12.08 25.93 -6.88
CA GLU A 92 12.71 27.20 -7.28
C GLU A 92 11.69 28.14 -7.95
N LEU A 93 10.84 27.62 -8.84
CA LEU A 93 9.77 28.38 -9.49
C LEU A 93 8.69 28.86 -8.50
N ASN A 94 8.35 28.06 -7.47
CA ASN A 94 7.46 28.51 -6.41
C ASN A 94 8.05 29.68 -5.63
N ASN A 95 9.34 29.63 -5.31
CA ASN A 95 10.02 30.74 -4.62
C ASN A 95 10.08 32.00 -5.51
N GLU A 96 10.26 31.85 -6.82
CA GLU A 96 10.20 32.95 -7.80
C GLU A 96 8.78 33.53 -7.86
N ALA A 97 7.74 32.69 -7.90
CA ALA A 97 6.34 33.12 -7.88
C ALA A 97 6.00 33.90 -6.61
N GLU A 98 6.41 33.42 -5.43
CA GLU A 98 6.20 34.13 -4.18
C GLU A 98 6.82 35.54 -4.22
N ARG A 99 8.04 35.66 -4.73
CA ARG A 99 8.71 36.96 -4.91
C ARG A 99 8.00 37.87 -5.89
N GLU A 100 7.55 37.35 -7.04
CA GLU A 100 6.84 38.15 -8.05
C GLU A 100 5.46 38.59 -7.55
N SER A 101 4.77 37.75 -6.77
CA SER A 101 3.42 38.04 -6.24
C SER A 101 3.37 39.26 -5.32
N ILE A 102 4.50 39.60 -4.68
CA ILE A 102 4.60 40.79 -3.81
C ILE A 102 4.59 42.08 -4.64
N LEU A 103 5.03 42.01 -5.90
CA LEU A 103 5.24 43.17 -6.77
C LEU A 103 4.14 43.32 -7.83
N THR A 104 3.46 42.23 -8.20
CA THR A 104 2.50 42.18 -9.29
C THR A 104 1.44 41.11 -9.06
N ASP A 105 0.18 41.44 -9.36
CA ASP A 105 -0.96 40.50 -9.34
C ASP A 105 -1.02 39.59 -10.58
N VAL A 106 -0.14 39.81 -11.57
CA VAL A 106 -0.12 39.05 -12.83
C VAL A 106 1.28 38.53 -13.12
N TYR A 107 1.38 37.21 -13.32
CA TYR A 107 2.62 36.56 -13.72
C TYR A 107 2.90 36.73 -15.21
N THR A 108 4.18 36.83 -15.57
CA THR A 108 4.58 36.92 -16.98
C THR A 108 4.24 35.63 -17.73
N SER A 109 3.86 35.74 -19.02
CA SER A 109 3.54 34.58 -19.86
C SER A 109 4.71 33.58 -19.94
N VAL A 110 5.95 34.08 -19.91
CA VAL A 110 7.17 33.25 -19.95
C VAL A 110 7.32 32.45 -18.65
N PHE A 111 7.04 33.05 -17.50
CA PHE A 111 7.01 32.35 -16.22
C PHE A 111 5.93 31.26 -16.21
N GLN A 112 4.71 31.61 -16.60
CA GLN A 112 3.58 30.67 -16.66
C GLN A 112 3.88 29.47 -17.57
N GLU A 113 4.51 29.69 -18.73
CA GLU A 113 4.91 28.60 -19.63
C GLU A 113 5.95 27.67 -18.99
N ARG A 114 6.99 28.23 -18.37
CA ARG A 114 8.03 27.43 -17.67
C ARG A 114 7.43 26.61 -16.53
N TYR A 115 6.55 27.21 -15.75
CA TYR A 115 5.85 26.55 -14.65
C TYR A 115 4.97 25.40 -15.15
N ALA A 116 4.10 25.68 -16.14
CA ALA A 116 3.23 24.68 -16.73
C ALA A 116 4.01 23.51 -17.34
N ARG A 117 5.09 23.79 -18.08
CA ARG A 117 5.96 22.75 -18.65
C ARG A 117 6.57 21.86 -17.57
N THR A 118 7.09 22.44 -16.49
CA THR A 118 7.67 21.69 -15.37
C THR A 118 6.64 20.77 -14.71
N VAL A 119 5.40 21.24 -14.54
CA VAL A 119 4.30 20.43 -13.99
C VAL A 119 3.92 19.27 -14.91
N VAL A 120 3.81 19.52 -16.22
CA VAL A 120 3.49 18.48 -17.22
C VAL A 120 4.59 17.41 -17.31
N ASP A 121 5.85 17.84 -17.29
CA ASP A 121 7.00 16.93 -17.27
C ASP A 121 7.00 16.07 -15.99
N LEU A 122 6.68 16.68 -14.85
CA LEU A 122 6.57 15.97 -13.57
C LEU A 122 5.44 14.94 -13.57
N GLU A 123 4.27 15.28 -14.15
CA GLU A 123 3.17 14.33 -14.33
C GLU A 123 3.58 13.15 -15.22
N THR A 124 4.28 13.43 -16.32
CA THR A 124 4.78 12.42 -17.26
C THR A 124 5.74 11.46 -16.57
N VAL A 125 6.70 11.98 -15.80
CA VAL A 125 7.64 11.16 -15.03
C VAL A 125 6.91 10.35 -13.97
N ASN A 126 5.93 10.92 -13.27
CA ASN A 126 5.11 10.18 -12.30
C ASN A 126 4.39 8.99 -12.94
N ARG A 127 3.78 9.20 -14.11
CA ARG A 127 3.10 8.14 -14.86
C ARG A 127 4.07 7.02 -15.24
N GLN A 128 5.25 7.37 -15.74
CA GLN A 128 6.28 6.39 -16.11
C GLN A 128 6.82 5.63 -14.89
N VAL A 129 7.08 6.31 -13.78
CA VAL A 129 7.49 5.66 -12.51
C VAL A 129 6.44 4.63 -12.07
N ASN A 130 5.16 5.00 -12.09
CA ASN A 130 4.08 4.08 -11.72
C ASN A 130 4.02 2.86 -12.64
N ILE A 131 4.14 3.04 -13.96
CA ILE A 131 4.17 1.92 -14.93
C ILE A 131 5.30 0.93 -14.59
N TYR A 132 6.50 1.44 -14.31
CA TYR A 132 7.64 0.59 -14.00
C TYR A 132 7.54 -0.05 -12.61
N LEU A 133 6.98 0.63 -11.61
CA LEU A 133 6.70 0.05 -10.29
C LEU A 133 5.66 -1.07 -10.37
N SER A 134 4.60 -0.90 -11.16
CA SER A 134 3.65 -1.99 -11.44
C SER A 134 4.35 -3.17 -12.11
N GLY A 135 5.25 -2.91 -13.07
CA GLY A 135 6.07 -3.96 -13.68
C GLY A 135 6.93 -4.73 -12.67
N ILE A 136 7.54 -4.04 -11.69
CA ILE A 136 8.28 -4.67 -10.58
C ILE A 136 7.35 -5.55 -9.73
N GLN A 137 6.15 -5.07 -9.42
CA GLN A 137 5.16 -5.83 -8.66
C GLN A 137 4.69 -7.10 -9.39
N ASP A 138 4.49 -7.02 -10.70
CA ASP A 138 4.17 -8.18 -11.54
C ASP A 138 5.30 -9.20 -11.53
N TYR A 139 6.56 -8.74 -11.66
CA TYR A 139 7.72 -9.62 -11.55
C TYR A 139 7.87 -10.24 -10.17
N ASN A 140 7.62 -9.50 -9.10
CA ASN A 140 7.61 -10.07 -7.75
C ASN A 140 6.52 -11.15 -7.64
N THR A 141 5.31 -10.91 -8.13
CA THR A 141 4.25 -11.92 -8.11
C THR A 141 4.62 -13.19 -8.90
N GLN A 142 5.32 -13.05 -10.03
CA GLN A 142 5.68 -14.16 -10.92
C GLN A 142 6.96 -14.91 -10.50
N LEU A 143 7.97 -14.20 -9.98
CA LEU A 143 9.28 -14.75 -9.64
C LEU A 143 9.41 -15.16 -8.17
N LEU A 144 8.70 -14.50 -7.26
CA LEU A 144 8.76 -14.81 -5.82
C LEU A 144 8.33 -16.25 -5.49
N PRO A 145 7.41 -16.91 -6.22
CA PRO A 145 7.17 -18.34 -6.06
C PRO A 145 8.34 -19.22 -6.51
N GLN A 146 9.09 -18.79 -7.54
CA GLN A 146 10.21 -19.55 -8.10
C GLN A 146 11.55 -19.31 -7.38
N LEU A 147 11.69 -18.18 -6.69
CA LEU A 147 12.84 -17.84 -5.84
C LEU A 147 12.67 -18.30 -4.37
N SER A 148 11.61 -19.05 -4.08
CA SER A 148 11.20 -19.45 -2.73
C SER A 148 12.05 -20.61 -2.15
N GLU A 149 13.34 -20.40 -1.98
CA GLU A 149 14.03 -20.87 -0.76
C GLU A 149 13.82 -19.88 0.41
N VAL A 150 13.09 -18.80 0.18
CA VAL A 150 12.73 -17.84 1.23
C VAL A 150 11.66 -18.46 2.12
N SER A 151 12.05 -18.82 3.35
CA SER A 151 11.20 -19.31 4.43
C SER A 151 9.82 -18.63 4.44
N ILE A 152 8.76 -19.44 4.53
CA ILE A 152 7.35 -19.03 4.59
C ILE A 152 7.10 -17.88 5.60
N SER A 153 7.98 -17.71 6.60
CA SER A 153 7.97 -16.62 7.59
C SER A 153 8.35 -15.22 7.06
N ALA A 154 8.91 -15.11 5.86
CA ALA A 154 9.31 -13.82 5.29
C ALA A 154 8.14 -12.98 4.76
N ARG A 155 6.99 -13.60 4.48
CA ARG A 155 5.80 -12.87 4.01
C ARG A 155 4.92 -12.46 5.20
N PRO A 156 4.53 -11.18 5.33
CA PRO A 156 3.69 -10.71 6.43
C PRO A 156 2.39 -11.51 6.60
N GLU A 157 1.70 -11.84 5.51
CA GLU A 157 0.45 -12.62 5.55
C GLU A 157 0.64 -14.06 6.04
N ALA A 158 1.75 -14.70 5.67
CA ALA A 158 2.04 -16.06 6.10
C ALA A 158 2.43 -16.10 7.58
N LEU A 159 3.22 -15.12 8.03
CA LEU A 159 3.52 -14.90 9.44
C LEU A 159 2.22 -14.67 10.23
N ARG A 160 1.36 -13.77 9.74
CA ARG A 160 0.06 -13.47 10.36
C ARG A 160 -0.78 -14.73 10.51
N ARG A 161 -0.96 -15.52 9.46
CA ARG A 161 -1.74 -16.79 9.53
C ARG A 161 -1.17 -17.77 10.55
N MET A 162 0.15 -17.94 10.58
CA MET A 162 0.81 -18.81 11.57
C MET A 162 0.60 -18.32 13.00
N CYS A 163 0.80 -17.03 13.25
CA CYS A 163 0.58 -16.41 14.56
C CYS A 163 -0.89 -16.48 14.99
N THR A 164 -1.83 -16.27 14.07
CA THR A 164 -3.26 -16.41 14.35
C THR A 164 -3.64 -17.85 14.67
N SER A 165 -3.12 -18.83 13.92
CA SER A 165 -3.35 -20.25 14.22
C SER A 165 -2.81 -20.62 15.61
N HIS A 166 -1.61 -20.15 15.95
CA HIS A 166 -1.01 -20.42 17.25
C HIS A 166 -1.78 -19.70 18.38
N ALA A 167 -2.21 -18.45 18.17
CA ALA A 167 -3.06 -17.72 19.11
C ALA A 167 -4.38 -18.46 19.38
N ASN A 168 -5.02 -19.00 18.34
CA ASN A 168 -6.24 -19.81 18.51
C ASN A 168 -5.99 -21.04 19.40
N GLN A 169 -4.85 -21.72 19.23
CA GLN A 169 -4.49 -22.87 20.07
C GLN A 169 -4.27 -22.46 21.53
N ILE A 170 -3.55 -21.36 21.76
CA ILE A 170 -3.29 -20.82 23.11
C ILE A 170 -4.62 -20.46 23.79
N VAL A 171 -5.47 -19.67 23.12
CA VAL A 171 -6.75 -19.23 23.70
C VAL A 171 -7.67 -20.42 23.93
N LYS A 172 -7.73 -21.38 23.00
CA LYS A 172 -8.52 -22.60 23.17
C LYS A 172 -8.06 -23.40 24.39
N HIS A 173 -6.76 -23.58 24.56
CA HIS A 173 -6.19 -24.29 25.72
C HIS A 173 -6.47 -23.56 27.03
N CYS A 174 -6.26 -22.24 27.09
CA CYS A 174 -6.55 -21.46 28.29
C CYS A 174 -8.05 -21.45 28.63
N ASN A 175 -8.92 -21.38 27.61
CA ASN A 175 -10.36 -21.33 27.83
C ASN A 175 -10.98 -22.66 28.28
N GLN A 176 -10.27 -23.80 28.12
CA GLN A 176 -10.72 -25.09 28.68
C GLN A 176 -10.91 -25.03 30.20
N ASN A 177 -10.12 -24.21 30.89
CA ASN A 177 -10.18 -24.06 32.34
C ASN A 177 -11.06 -22.89 32.79
N LEU A 178 -11.27 -21.89 31.92
CA LEU A 178 -11.98 -20.65 32.24
C LEU A 178 -13.46 -20.66 31.84
N ASN A 179 -13.86 -21.54 30.92
CA ASN A 179 -15.23 -21.70 30.43
C ASN A 179 -15.89 -20.38 29.95
N VAL A 180 -15.11 -19.45 29.38
CA VAL A 180 -15.65 -18.20 28.84
C VAL A 180 -16.50 -18.52 27.62
N THR A 181 -17.75 -18.04 27.62
CA THR A 181 -18.74 -18.27 26.56
C THR A 181 -18.89 -17.09 25.60
N ASN A 182 -18.39 -15.91 25.98
CA ASN A 182 -18.48 -14.70 25.14
C ASN A 182 -17.55 -14.83 23.93
N THR A 183 -18.15 -15.10 22.77
CA THR A 183 -17.43 -15.30 21.51
C THR A 183 -16.73 -14.04 21.00
N GLN A 184 -17.29 -12.85 21.24
CA GLN A 184 -16.66 -11.59 20.85
C GLN A 184 -15.41 -11.31 21.67
N ALA A 185 -15.48 -11.53 22.98
CA ALA A 185 -14.33 -11.40 23.87
C ALA A 185 -13.24 -12.40 23.51
N LEU A 186 -13.58 -13.67 23.25
CA LEU A 186 -12.62 -14.68 22.82
C LEU A 186 -11.95 -14.33 21.48
N ARG A 187 -12.72 -13.78 20.52
CA ARG A 187 -12.16 -13.30 19.24
C ARG A 187 -11.18 -12.15 19.45
N LEU A 188 -11.53 -11.17 20.28
CA LEU A 188 -10.65 -10.04 20.60
C LEU A 188 -9.37 -10.52 21.30
N ILE A 189 -9.48 -11.37 22.31
CA ILE A 189 -8.34 -11.97 23.02
C ILE A 189 -7.44 -12.75 22.05
N THR A 190 -8.03 -13.50 21.13
CA THR A 190 -7.28 -14.23 20.10
C THR A 190 -6.55 -13.28 19.15
N ALA A 191 -7.18 -12.19 18.73
CA ALA A 191 -6.57 -11.19 17.87
C ALA A 191 -5.40 -10.47 18.56
N LEU A 192 -5.58 -10.05 19.83
CA LEU A 192 -4.51 -9.46 20.65
C LEU A 192 -3.36 -10.45 20.91
N THR A 193 -3.66 -11.72 21.18
CA THR A 193 -2.64 -12.77 21.34
C THR A 193 -1.86 -12.97 20.03
N SER A 194 -2.56 -12.97 18.89
CA SER A 194 -1.94 -13.05 17.56
C SER A 194 -1.06 -11.84 17.29
N LEU A 195 -1.46 -10.64 17.73
CA LEU A 195 -0.68 -9.41 17.59
C LEU A 195 0.63 -9.51 18.37
N LEU A 196 0.57 -9.93 19.64
CA LEU A 196 1.76 -10.14 20.48
C LEU A 196 2.71 -11.19 19.89
N LEU A 197 2.18 -12.28 19.34
CA LEU A 197 2.99 -13.31 18.69
C LEU A 197 3.69 -12.79 17.42
N GLN A 198 3.01 -11.94 16.64
CA GLN A 198 3.60 -11.29 15.47
C GLN A 198 4.74 -10.36 15.88
N ILE A 199 4.52 -9.49 16.87
CA ILE A 199 5.58 -8.61 17.42
C ILE A 199 6.78 -9.43 17.89
N ARG A 200 6.55 -10.51 18.64
CA ARG A 200 7.63 -11.39 19.12
C ARG A 200 8.42 -12.01 17.97
N SER A 201 7.75 -12.42 16.90
CA SER A 201 8.40 -13.01 15.73
C SER A 201 9.15 -11.97 14.91
N LEU A 202 8.59 -10.76 14.80
CA LEU A 202 9.19 -9.63 14.09
C LEU A 202 10.41 -9.08 14.84
N GLY A 203 10.38 -9.04 16.18
CA GLY A 203 11.51 -8.61 17.00
C GLY A 203 12.74 -9.52 16.95
N ARG A 204 12.63 -10.71 16.33
CA ARG A 204 13.75 -11.64 16.10
C ARG A 204 14.41 -11.47 14.73
N LYS A 205 13.83 -10.66 13.83
CA LYS A 205 14.35 -10.41 12.48
C LYS A 205 14.41 -8.90 12.21
N LYS A 206 15.11 -8.50 11.15
CA LYS A 206 15.06 -7.10 10.69
C LYS A 206 13.67 -6.81 10.14
N MET A 207 12.97 -5.87 10.77
CA MET A 207 11.64 -5.41 10.35
C MET A 207 11.74 -4.73 8.98
N THR A 208 10.89 -5.12 8.03
CA THR A 208 10.75 -4.42 6.75
C THR A 208 9.59 -3.41 6.81
N LEU A 209 9.57 -2.43 5.90
CA LEU A 209 8.45 -1.49 5.78
C LEU A 209 7.13 -2.22 5.51
N THR A 210 7.15 -3.31 4.73
CA THR A 210 5.97 -4.13 4.46
C THR A 210 5.47 -4.86 5.71
N ASP A 211 6.38 -5.35 6.56
CA ASP A 211 5.99 -5.94 7.87
C ASP A 211 5.36 -4.87 8.77
N LEU A 212 5.87 -3.63 8.74
CA LEU A 212 5.33 -2.50 9.51
C LEU A 212 3.90 -2.16 9.06
N THR A 213 3.69 -1.95 7.76
CA THR A 213 2.36 -1.66 7.20
C THR A 213 1.37 -2.76 7.55
N ALA A 214 1.75 -4.03 7.36
CA ALA A 214 0.88 -5.16 7.69
C ALA A 214 0.53 -5.24 9.18
N LEU A 215 1.42 -4.82 10.08
CA LEU A 215 1.15 -4.77 11.51
C LEU A 215 0.22 -3.60 11.87
N THR A 216 0.41 -2.44 11.26
CA THR A 216 -0.49 -1.27 11.43
C THR A 216 -1.89 -1.61 10.95
N ASP A 217 -2.03 -2.17 9.74
CA ASP A 217 -3.32 -2.60 9.20
C ASP A 217 -4.03 -3.60 10.13
N PHE A 218 -3.26 -4.47 10.79
CA PHE A 218 -3.82 -5.43 11.73
C PHE A 218 -4.26 -4.81 13.06
N VAL A 219 -3.59 -3.75 13.53
CA VAL A 219 -4.06 -2.97 14.69
C VAL A 219 -5.37 -2.27 14.35
N ASP A 220 -5.48 -1.68 13.16
CA ASP A 220 -6.71 -1.03 12.70
C ASP A 220 -7.87 -2.03 12.57
N GLU A 221 -7.59 -3.25 12.12
CA GLU A 221 -8.58 -4.34 12.09
C GLU A 221 -9.06 -4.72 13.51
N ILE A 222 -8.15 -4.78 14.49
CA ILE A 222 -8.52 -5.01 15.89
C ILE A 222 -9.36 -3.85 16.43
N HIS A 223 -9.01 -2.62 16.10
CA HIS A 223 -9.78 -1.43 16.48
C HIS A 223 -11.22 -1.51 15.96
N GLN A 224 -11.42 -1.97 14.72
CA GLN A 224 -12.76 -2.18 14.14
C GLN A 224 -13.57 -3.30 14.82
N MET A 225 -12.94 -4.21 15.56
CA MET A 225 -13.63 -5.24 16.34
C MET A 225 -14.19 -4.72 17.67
N ILE A 226 -13.80 -3.50 18.08
CA ILE A 226 -14.10 -2.95 19.40
C ILE A 226 -15.34 -2.06 19.32
N SER A 227 -16.13 -2.05 20.40
CA SER A 227 -17.29 -1.15 20.51
C SER A 227 -16.81 0.31 20.61
N PRO A 228 -17.48 1.27 19.95
CA PRO A 228 -17.11 2.69 20.00
C PRO A 228 -16.95 3.27 21.42
N LYS A 229 -17.68 2.73 22.39
CA LYS A 229 -17.59 3.13 23.81
C LYS A 229 -16.21 2.85 24.43
N ASN A 230 -15.43 1.94 23.84
CA ASN A 230 -14.14 1.48 24.33
C ASN A 230 -12.96 1.96 23.47
N TYR A 231 -13.19 2.81 22.46
CA TYR A 231 -12.12 3.30 21.57
C TYR A 231 -11.02 4.02 22.34
N ASN A 232 -11.37 4.94 23.25
CA ASN A 232 -10.39 5.63 24.08
C ASN A 232 -9.54 4.66 24.91
N CYS A 233 -10.17 3.63 25.48
CA CYS A 233 -9.46 2.62 26.25
C CYS A 233 -8.49 1.82 25.36
N PHE A 234 -8.90 1.43 24.17
CA PHE A 234 -8.02 0.72 23.22
C PHE A 234 -6.87 1.60 22.73
N GLN A 235 -7.15 2.86 22.42
CA GLN A 235 -6.14 3.82 21.99
C GLN A 235 -5.06 3.97 23.07
N ASP A 236 -5.47 4.22 24.32
CA ASP A 236 -4.56 4.47 25.44
C ASP A 236 -3.73 3.23 25.81
N HIS A 237 -4.35 2.04 25.80
CA HIS A 237 -3.71 0.81 26.30
C HIS A 237 -3.12 -0.09 25.23
N VAL A 238 -3.43 0.13 23.95
CA VAL A 238 -2.93 -0.72 22.85
C VAL A 238 -2.24 0.13 21.80
N GLU A 239 -2.92 1.10 21.19
CA GLU A 239 -2.35 1.83 20.04
C GLU A 239 -1.12 2.66 20.41
N VAL A 240 -1.17 3.37 21.55
CA VAL A 240 -0.02 4.16 22.03
C VAL A 240 1.19 3.27 22.27
N HIS A 241 1.02 2.13 22.94
CA HIS A 241 2.11 1.19 23.20
C HIS A 241 2.59 0.51 21.93
N MET A 242 1.69 0.17 21.00
CA MET A 242 2.07 -0.39 19.70
C MET A 242 2.92 0.60 18.90
N ARG A 243 2.56 1.89 18.90
CA ARG A 243 3.34 2.94 18.23
C ARG A 243 4.75 3.06 18.83
N GLN A 244 4.87 2.98 20.15
CA GLN A 244 6.16 2.98 20.85
C GLN A 244 6.99 1.74 20.51
N VAL A 245 6.40 0.55 20.55
CA VAL A 245 7.07 -0.71 20.18
C VAL A 245 7.55 -0.66 18.73
N LEU A 246 6.72 -0.17 17.81
CA LEU A 246 7.07 -0.02 16.40
C LEU A 246 8.22 0.97 16.20
N ASP A 247 8.20 2.11 16.88
CA ASP A 247 9.28 3.10 16.83
C ASP A 247 10.61 2.52 17.35
N VAL A 248 10.58 1.78 18.46
CA VAL A 248 11.75 1.06 18.99
C VAL A 248 12.25 0.03 17.98
N MET A 249 11.37 -0.80 17.41
CA MET A 249 11.77 -1.83 16.43
C MET A 249 12.36 -1.22 15.16
N LEU A 250 11.86 -0.06 14.72
CA LEU A 250 12.40 0.67 13.57
C LEU A 250 13.79 1.24 13.86
N LYS A 251 13.98 1.82 15.06
CA LYS A 251 15.26 2.36 15.53
C LYS A 251 16.29 1.26 15.77
N SER A 252 15.90 0.14 16.36
CA SER A 252 16.78 -1.01 16.58
C SER A 252 17.20 -1.69 15.26
N GLY A 253 16.39 -1.61 14.21
CA GLY A 253 16.75 -2.05 12.86
C GLY A 253 17.73 -1.14 12.11
N ALA A 254 17.97 0.09 12.62
CA ALA A 254 18.86 1.08 12.06
C ALA A 254 20.29 1.04 12.65
N ILE A 255 20.54 0.24 13.69
CA ILE A 255 21.86 0.11 14.32
C ILE A 255 22.63 -1.08 13.72
N VAL A 256 23.01 -0.95 12.44
CA VAL A 256 24.25 -1.54 11.90
C VAL A 256 24.72 -0.58 10.81
N THR A 257 25.46 0.44 11.22
CA THR A 257 26.42 1.15 10.36
C THR A 257 27.79 0.56 10.60
#